data_AF-A0A1X7TEB2-F1
#
_entry.id   AF-A0A1X7TEB2-F1
#
_cell.length_a   1.000
_cell.length_b   1.000
_cell.length_c   1.000
_cell.angle_alpha   90.00
_cell.angle_beta   90.00
_cell.angle_gamma   90.00
#
_symmetry.space_group_name_H-M   'P 1'
#
loop_
_entity.id
_entity.type
_entity.pdbx_description
1 polymer ?
#
loop_
_entity_poly.entity_id
_entity_poly.type
_entity_poly.pdbx_seq_one_letter_code
_entity_poly.pdbx_strand_id
1 'polypeptide(L)'
;MTECLWRNIYRVKYLGMNDADEFFIPVQHKTISELMSDIDKAPTATFGFPNFMMKGNEMLPKVAKALSSNSCSEIKNDSLPIYYTRSKGCVVRGWYIQKVIFRPEAIYIPWVHSIINRQWRMADYREELVVPEDKGLSYHFRNKFYNRKDKARQCSTPDYEATVIERYIKAVSGCDI
;
A
#
# COMPACT_ATOMS: atom_id res chain seq x y z
N MET A 1 -0.09 18.46 8.94
CA MET A 1 -0.28 17.51 7.81
C MET A 1 -0.38 18.25 6.47
N THR A 2 -1.28 19.23 6.33
CA THR A 2 -1.42 20.04 5.10
C THR A 2 -0.15 20.82 4.73
N GLU A 3 0.59 21.35 5.71
CA GLU A 3 1.84 22.08 5.46
C GLU A 3 2.94 21.20 4.86
N CYS A 4 3.09 19.95 5.36
CA CYS A 4 4.06 19.00 4.81
C CYS A 4 3.73 18.65 3.36
N LEU A 5 2.45 18.50 3.04
CA LEU A 5 2.00 18.24 1.67
C LEU A 5 2.30 19.45 0.78
N TRP A 6 1.92 20.65 1.19
CA TRP A 6 2.15 21.89 0.44
C TRP A 6 3.63 22.20 0.18
N ARG A 7 4.52 21.89 1.13
CA ARG A 7 5.97 22.05 0.93
C ARG A 7 6.54 21.10 -0.12
N ASN A 8 5.94 19.92 -0.27
CA ASN A 8 6.46 18.87 -1.14
C ASN A 8 5.84 18.87 -2.54
N ILE A 9 4.64 19.45 -2.74
CA ILE A 9 4.01 19.44 -4.07
C ILE A 9 4.86 20.11 -5.17
N TYR A 10 5.80 21.00 -4.85
CA TYR A 10 6.66 21.63 -5.86
C TYR A 10 8.08 21.06 -5.90
N ARG A 11 8.36 19.97 -5.18
CA ARG A 11 9.73 19.47 -4.95
C ARG A 11 9.96 18.04 -5.38
N VAL A 12 8.90 17.28 -5.67
CA VAL A 12 9.00 15.85 -5.97
C VAL A 12 8.20 15.52 -7.22
N LYS A 13 8.66 14.49 -7.96
CA LYS A 13 7.94 13.99 -9.14
C LYS A 13 6.66 13.23 -8.76
N TYR A 14 6.71 12.49 -7.66
CA TYR A 14 5.59 11.72 -7.12
C TYR A 14 5.47 11.99 -5.62
N LEU A 15 4.25 12.16 -5.13
CA LEU A 15 3.97 12.28 -3.70
C LEU A 15 2.95 11.22 -3.30
N GLY A 16 3.33 10.37 -2.34
CA GLY A 16 2.49 9.31 -1.80
C GLY A 16 1.77 9.75 -0.53
N MET A 17 0.49 9.45 -0.43
CA MET A 17 -0.31 9.67 0.77
C MET A 17 -0.74 8.32 1.35
N ASN A 18 -0.20 8.03 2.53
CA ASN A 18 -0.46 6.80 3.27
C ASN A 18 -0.75 7.11 4.73
N ASP A 19 -1.50 6.22 5.40
CA ASP A 19 -1.58 6.23 6.85
C ASP A 19 -0.28 5.70 7.46
N ALA A 20 -0.03 6.01 8.73
CA ALA A 20 1.20 5.62 9.42
C ALA A 20 1.38 4.09 9.56
N ASP A 21 0.29 3.32 9.40
CA ASP A 21 0.26 1.86 9.48
C ASP A 21 0.09 1.18 8.10
N GLU A 22 0.45 1.88 7.02
CA GLU A 22 0.32 1.40 5.65
C GLU A 22 1.59 1.55 4.83
N PHE A 23 1.74 0.69 3.82
CA PHE A 23 2.88 0.71 2.89
C PHE A 23 2.44 0.50 1.44
N PHE A 24 3.03 1.24 0.51
CA PHE A 24 2.93 0.96 -0.93
C PHE A 24 3.95 -0.11 -1.31
N ILE A 25 3.48 -1.15 -2.01
CA ILE A 25 4.34 -2.30 -2.30
C ILE A 25 4.26 -2.65 -3.79
N PRO A 26 5.38 -2.53 -4.54
CA PRO A 26 5.45 -3.04 -5.90
C PRO A 26 5.42 -4.57 -5.92
N VAL A 27 4.58 -5.15 -6.78
CA VAL A 27 4.46 -6.61 -6.90
C VAL A 27 5.43 -7.17 -7.94
N GLN A 28 5.57 -6.50 -9.09
CA GLN A 28 6.44 -6.91 -10.19
C GLN A 28 7.81 -6.21 -10.19
N HIS A 29 7.91 -5.03 -9.61
CA HIS A 29 9.11 -4.18 -9.62
C HIS A 29 9.87 -4.25 -8.30
N LYS A 30 11.14 -3.80 -8.26
CA LYS A 30 11.93 -3.76 -7.03
C LYS A 30 11.65 -2.51 -6.21
N THR A 31 11.37 -1.39 -6.87
CA THR A 31 11.14 -0.11 -6.22
C THR A 31 9.84 0.55 -6.65
N ILE A 32 9.32 1.46 -5.81
CA ILE A 32 8.18 2.31 -6.18
C ILE A 32 8.53 3.17 -7.40
N SER A 33 9.77 3.67 -7.51
CA SER A 33 10.19 4.47 -8.66
C SER A 33 10.12 3.72 -9.98
N GLU A 34 10.52 2.44 -10.00
CA GLU A 34 10.41 1.57 -11.17
C GLU A 34 8.94 1.33 -11.54
N LEU A 35 8.10 0.97 -10.55
CA LEU A 35 6.66 0.81 -10.76
C LEU A 35 6.03 2.08 -11.34
N MET A 36 6.30 3.23 -10.75
CA MET A 36 5.76 4.49 -11.22
C MET A 36 6.20 4.76 -12.66
N SER A 37 7.47 4.52 -13.01
CA SER A 37 7.97 4.75 -14.37
C SER A 37 7.30 3.87 -15.42
N ASP A 38 6.87 2.65 -15.06
CA ASP A 38 6.16 1.72 -15.95
C ASP A 38 4.69 2.12 -16.18
N ILE A 39 4.01 2.64 -15.14
CA ILE A 39 2.58 2.98 -15.22
C ILE A 39 2.30 4.44 -15.61
N ASP A 40 3.29 5.32 -15.45
CA ASP A 40 3.14 6.76 -15.59
C ASP A 40 3.25 7.21 -17.06
N LYS A 41 2.17 6.97 -17.82
CA LYS A 41 2.08 7.24 -19.27
C LYS A 41 1.38 8.57 -19.60
N ALA A 42 0.81 9.26 -18.62
CA ALA A 42 0.02 10.48 -18.79
C ALA A 42 0.68 11.70 -18.12
N PRO A 43 0.50 12.92 -18.66
CA PRO A 43 1.15 14.12 -18.13
C PRO A 43 0.65 14.53 -16.73
N THR A 44 -0.59 14.21 -16.38
CA THR A 44 -1.22 14.52 -15.07
C THR A 44 -2.11 13.35 -14.65
N ALA A 45 -1.70 12.60 -13.62
CA ALA A 45 -2.46 11.44 -13.15
C ALA A 45 -2.36 11.26 -11.63
N THR A 46 -3.46 10.76 -11.08
CA THR A 46 -3.54 10.15 -9.75
C THR A 46 -3.49 8.63 -9.93
N PHE A 47 -2.67 7.95 -9.13
CA PHE A 47 -2.53 6.50 -9.11
C PHE A 47 -3.10 5.94 -7.81
N GLY A 48 -4.30 5.38 -7.88
CA GLY A 48 -4.98 4.76 -6.74
C GLY A 48 -4.59 3.29 -6.59
N PHE A 49 -3.98 2.95 -5.46
CA PHE A 49 -3.62 1.57 -5.11
C PHE A 49 -4.81 0.89 -4.43
N PRO A 50 -5.29 -0.27 -4.93
CA PRO A 50 -6.23 -1.10 -4.19
C PRO A 50 -5.63 -1.50 -2.85
N ASN A 51 -6.45 -1.56 -1.81
CA ASN A 51 -5.97 -1.93 -0.49
C ASN A 51 -5.99 -3.45 -0.30
N PHE A 52 -4.85 -4.00 0.08
CA PHE A 52 -4.74 -5.31 0.67
C PHE A 52 -4.91 -5.19 2.19
N MET A 53 -6.03 -5.68 2.69
CA MET A 53 -6.38 -5.62 4.11
C MET A 53 -5.84 -6.85 4.82
N MET A 54 -4.88 -6.64 5.71
CA MET A 54 -4.32 -7.72 6.53
C MET A 54 -5.33 -8.11 7.62
N LYS A 55 -5.56 -9.42 7.75
CA LYS A 55 -6.50 -10.01 8.70
C LYS A 55 -5.80 -10.95 9.66
N GLY A 56 -6.32 -10.99 10.89
CA GLY A 56 -5.83 -11.88 11.92
C GLY A 56 -4.39 -11.59 12.33
N ASN A 57 -3.76 -12.59 12.96
CA ASN A 57 -2.35 -12.57 13.37
C ASN A 57 -1.62 -13.80 12.81
N GLU A 58 -2.07 -14.29 11.66
CA GLU A 58 -1.55 -15.50 11.03
C GLU A 58 -0.30 -15.16 10.20
N MET A 59 0.82 -15.78 10.59
CA MET A 59 2.09 -15.70 9.88
C MET A 59 2.15 -16.76 8.77
N LEU A 60 2.89 -16.48 7.68
CA LEU A 60 3.09 -17.50 6.64
C LEU A 60 3.73 -18.74 7.25
N PRO A 61 3.29 -19.95 6.87
CA PRO A 61 3.86 -21.19 7.39
C PRO A 61 5.38 -21.27 7.21
N LYS A 62 5.91 -20.73 6.10
CA LYS A 62 7.36 -20.67 5.84
C LYS A 62 8.11 -19.76 6.80
N VAL A 63 7.60 -18.55 7.06
CA VAL A 63 8.17 -17.62 8.05
C VAL A 63 8.12 -18.25 9.44
N ALA A 64 6.99 -18.85 9.82
CA ALA A 64 6.82 -19.52 11.10
C ALA A 64 7.80 -20.69 11.28
N LYS A 65 8.04 -21.45 10.20
CA LYS A 65 9.04 -22.52 10.18
C LYS A 65 10.47 -21.96 10.30
N ALA A 66 10.79 -20.88 9.59
CA ALA A 66 12.11 -20.25 9.67
C ALA A 66 12.44 -19.75 11.08
N LEU A 67 11.46 -19.11 11.73
CA LEU A 67 11.56 -18.66 13.12
C LEU A 67 11.70 -19.82 14.12
N SER A 68 10.92 -20.89 13.95
CA SER A 68 10.93 -22.02 14.89
C SER A 68 12.14 -22.95 14.73
N SER A 69 12.70 -23.05 13.51
CA SER A 69 13.89 -23.85 13.24
C SER A 69 15.21 -23.12 13.46
N ASN A 70 15.17 -21.83 13.82
CA ASN A 70 16.33 -20.94 13.91
C ASN A 70 17.18 -20.95 12.62
N SER A 71 16.55 -21.20 11.46
CA SER A 71 17.23 -21.14 10.16
C SER A 71 17.63 -19.72 9.76
N CYS A 72 17.21 -18.75 10.57
CA CYS A 72 17.25 -17.32 10.30
C CYS A 72 17.52 -16.56 11.61
N SER A 73 18.73 -16.72 12.16
CA SER A 73 19.09 -16.25 13.51
C SER A 73 19.02 -14.72 13.68
N GLU A 74 19.03 -14.00 12.57
CA GLU A 74 18.89 -12.54 12.45
C GLU A 74 17.48 -12.08 12.79
N ILE A 75 16.48 -12.97 12.69
CA ILE A 75 15.08 -12.65 12.95
C ILE A 75 14.68 -13.14 14.34
N LYS A 76 14.57 -12.21 15.29
CA LYS A 76 14.01 -12.53 16.61
C LYS A 76 12.49 -12.39 16.58
N ASN A 77 11.78 -13.48 16.85
CA ASN A 77 10.31 -13.57 16.80
C ASN A 77 9.62 -12.50 17.67
N ASP A 78 10.18 -12.19 18.85
CA ASP A 78 9.68 -11.18 19.78
C ASP A 78 9.96 -9.73 19.36
N SER A 79 10.89 -9.52 18.41
CA SER A 79 11.28 -8.20 17.92
C SER A 79 10.59 -7.79 16.63
N LEU A 80 9.99 -8.74 15.89
CA LEU A 80 9.35 -8.45 14.62
C LEU A 80 8.08 -7.62 14.84
N PRO A 81 7.98 -6.40 14.28
CA PRO A 81 6.73 -5.66 14.29
C PRO A 81 5.59 -6.50 13.73
N ILE A 82 4.39 -6.31 14.27
CA ILE A 82 3.18 -7.07 13.90
C ILE A 82 2.85 -7.03 12.40
N TYR A 83 3.36 -6.01 11.70
CA TYR A 83 3.27 -5.88 10.26
C TYR A 83 3.99 -7.04 9.53
N TYR A 84 5.08 -7.54 10.08
CA TYR A 84 5.88 -8.63 9.51
C TYR A 84 5.44 -10.03 9.93
N THR A 85 4.47 -10.12 10.83
CA THR A 85 3.95 -11.40 11.34
C THR A 85 2.55 -11.72 10.82
N ARG A 86 1.99 -10.86 9.98
CA ARG A 86 0.71 -11.05 9.33
C ARG A 86 0.91 -11.33 7.86
N SER A 87 0.16 -12.28 7.34
CA SER A 87 0.26 -12.70 5.94
C SER A 87 -1.07 -12.97 5.26
N LYS A 88 -2.13 -13.17 6.02
CA LYS A 88 -3.45 -13.42 5.47
C LYS A 88 -4.22 -12.12 5.30
N GLY A 89 -4.95 -12.01 4.21
CA GLY A 89 -5.76 -10.82 3.94
C GLY A 89 -6.59 -10.97 2.69
N CYS A 90 -7.17 -9.85 2.25
CA CYS A 90 -8.01 -9.79 1.05
C CYS A 90 -7.83 -8.43 0.38
N VAL A 91 -8.20 -8.33 -0.90
CA VAL A 91 -8.28 -7.02 -1.57
C VAL A 91 -9.66 -6.40 -1.33
N VAL A 92 -9.67 -5.12 -0.98
CA VAL A 92 -10.90 -4.31 -0.96
C VAL A 92 -10.86 -3.33 -2.14
N ARG A 93 -11.87 -3.41 -3.00
CA ARG A 93 -12.09 -2.53 -4.15
C ARG A 93 -13.18 -1.53 -3.80
N GLY A 94 -12.97 -0.26 -4.13
CA GLY A 94 -13.98 0.78 -3.96
C GLY A 94 -13.39 2.15 -3.69
N TRP A 95 -14.27 3.15 -3.61
CA TRP A 95 -13.91 4.56 -3.47
C TRP A 95 -13.27 4.94 -2.13
N TYR A 96 -13.56 4.18 -1.07
CA TYR A 96 -13.18 4.58 0.29
C TYR A 96 -11.82 4.06 0.75
N ILE A 97 -11.20 3.15 0.00
CA ILE A 97 -9.95 2.52 0.38
C ILE A 97 -9.02 2.44 -0.84
N GLN A 98 -8.64 3.60 -1.37
CA GLN A 98 -7.51 3.71 -2.29
C GLN A 98 -6.49 4.70 -1.71
N LYS A 99 -5.27 4.23 -1.52
CA LYS A 99 -4.14 5.09 -1.15
C LYS A 99 -3.49 5.56 -2.43
N VAL A 100 -3.08 6.82 -2.45
CA VAL A 100 -2.82 7.51 -3.70
C VAL A 100 -1.38 7.96 -3.78
N ILE A 101 -0.77 7.68 -4.91
CA ILE A 101 0.43 8.39 -5.37
C ILE A 101 -0.04 9.33 -6.47
N PHE A 102 0.36 10.58 -6.44
CA PHE A 102 -0.03 11.54 -7.48
C PHE A 102 1.19 12.29 -8.01
N ARG A 103 1.06 12.79 -9.24
CA ARG A 103 1.88 13.89 -9.73
C ARG A 103 1.40 15.18 -9.07
N PRO A 104 2.27 15.93 -8.38
CA PRO A 104 1.81 17.12 -7.65
C PRO A 104 1.13 18.21 -8.50
N GLU A 105 1.45 18.28 -9.79
CA GLU A 105 0.79 19.16 -10.78
C GLU A 105 -0.72 18.87 -10.91
N ALA A 106 -1.18 17.71 -10.47
CA ALA A 106 -2.60 17.33 -10.44
C ALA A 106 -3.35 17.78 -9.17
N ILE A 107 -2.69 18.38 -8.17
CA ILE A 107 -3.30 18.73 -6.88
C ILE A 107 -3.68 20.21 -6.75
N TYR A 108 -4.88 20.43 -6.19
CA TYR A 108 -5.31 21.74 -5.71
C TYR A 108 -5.21 21.91 -4.19
N ILE A 109 -5.76 20.96 -3.43
CA ILE A 109 -5.68 20.92 -1.96
C ILE A 109 -5.51 19.45 -1.53
N PRO A 110 -4.41 19.09 -0.86
CA PRO A 110 -4.20 17.71 -0.43
C PRO A 110 -4.89 17.45 0.92
N TRP A 111 -5.68 16.37 1.04
CA TRP A 111 -6.34 15.95 2.28
C TRP A 111 -6.07 14.47 2.61
N VAL A 112 -5.90 14.18 3.90
CA VAL A 112 -5.26 12.98 4.45
C VAL A 112 -5.87 11.64 3.99
N HIS A 113 -7.16 11.62 3.64
CA HIS A 113 -7.91 10.41 3.29
C HIS A 113 -8.77 10.58 2.03
N SER A 114 -8.59 11.67 1.30
CA SER A 114 -9.42 12.00 0.15
C SER A 114 -8.66 12.98 -0.73
N ILE A 115 -8.71 12.79 -2.03
CA ILE A 115 -8.34 13.86 -2.94
C ILE A 115 -9.51 14.84 -2.88
N ILE A 116 -9.27 16.09 -2.46
CA ILE A 116 -10.25 17.15 -2.72
C ILE A 116 -10.14 17.40 -4.22
N ASN A 117 -10.95 16.66 -4.95
CA ASN A 117 -10.94 16.68 -6.39
C ASN A 117 -11.35 18.07 -6.84
N ARG A 118 -10.58 18.65 -7.74
CA ARG A 118 -10.87 19.92 -8.40
C ARG A 118 -12.02 19.77 -9.42
N GLN A 119 -12.84 18.71 -9.31
CA GLN A 119 -13.97 18.40 -10.19
C GLN A 119 -14.97 19.56 -10.32
N TRP A 120 -14.99 20.49 -9.35
CA TRP A 120 -15.85 21.67 -9.44
C TRP A 120 -15.23 22.84 -10.22
N ARG A 121 -13.93 22.85 -10.56
CA ARG A 121 -13.27 24.07 -11.08
C ARG A 121 -12.16 24.00 -12.14
N MET A 122 -11.70 22.88 -12.74
CA MET A 122 -10.74 22.98 -13.87
C MET A 122 -10.80 21.91 -14.96
N ALA A 123 -10.50 22.35 -16.19
CA ALA A 123 -10.41 21.56 -17.43
C ALA A 123 -9.13 20.68 -17.56
N ASP A 124 -8.18 20.82 -16.63
CA ASP A 124 -6.85 20.19 -16.73
C ASP A 124 -6.69 18.90 -15.91
N TYR A 125 -7.67 18.52 -15.09
CA TYR A 125 -7.67 17.22 -14.41
C TYR A 125 -8.18 16.14 -15.38
N ARG A 126 -7.25 15.30 -15.86
CA ARG A 126 -7.54 14.41 -17.00
C ARG A 126 -7.94 12.99 -16.62
N GLU A 127 -7.37 12.40 -15.57
CA GLU A 127 -7.60 10.97 -15.28
C GLU A 127 -7.26 10.53 -13.85
N GLU A 128 -8.05 9.58 -13.34
CA GLU A 128 -7.74 8.76 -12.16
C GLU A 128 -7.45 7.33 -12.62
N LEU A 129 -6.22 6.89 -12.41
CA LEU A 129 -5.76 5.56 -12.79
C LEU A 129 -5.75 4.65 -11.56
N VAL A 130 -6.52 3.57 -11.62
CA VAL A 130 -6.41 2.50 -10.63
C VAL A 130 -5.21 1.64 -10.99
N VAL A 131 -4.26 1.49 -10.06
CA VAL A 131 -3.11 0.61 -10.24
C VAL A 131 -3.62 -0.83 -10.28
N PRO A 132 -3.30 -1.60 -11.33
CA PRO A 132 -3.66 -3.02 -11.38
C PRO A 132 -3.10 -3.80 -10.19
N GLU A 133 -3.89 -4.72 -9.65
CA GLU A 133 -3.54 -5.50 -8.44
C GLU A 133 -2.25 -6.32 -8.62
N ASP A 134 -2.00 -6.80 -9.84
CA ASP A 134 -0.79 -7.53 -10.21
C ASP A 134 0.45 -6.64 -10.28
N LYS A 135 0.28 -5.31 -10.31
CA LYS A 135 1.37 -4.33 -10.33
C LYS A 135 1.67 -3.73 -8.96
N GLY A 136 0.65 -3.43 -8.17
CA GLY A 136 0.83 -2.77 -6.87
C GLY A 136 -0.40 -2.78 -5.98
N LEU A 137 -0.16 -2.91 -4.68
CA LEU A 137 -1.19 -2.84 -3.63
C LEU A 137 -0.73 -1.93 -2.50
N SER A 138 -1.70 -1.33 -1.81
CA SER A 138 -1.49 -0.65 -0.52
C SER A 138 -1.80 -1.63 0.60
N TYR A 139 -0.83 -1.95 1.44
CA TYR A 139 -1.01 -2.93 2.52
C TYR A 139 -1.43 -2.23 3.81
N HIS A 140 -2.61 -2.59 4.31
CA HIS A 140 -3.23 -1.96 5.47
C HIS A 140 -3.29 -2.94 6.65
N PHE A 141 -2.62 -2.60 7.74
CA PHE A 141 -2.39 -3.51 8.86
C PHE A 141 -3.29 -3.28 10.08
N ARG A 142 -4.27 -2.37 10.02
CA ARG A 142 -5.14 -2.11 11.17
C ARG A 142 -6.13 -3.25 11.40
N ASN A 143 -6.05 -3.84 12.60
CA ASN A 143 -6.96 -4.90 13.04
C ASN A 143 -8.43 -4.38 13.01
N LYS A 144 -8.81 -3.32 13.71
CA LYS A 144 -10.26 -3.05 13.93
C LYS A 144 -11.10 -2.53 12.72
N PHE A 145 -10.58 -2.53 11.49
CA PHE A 145 -11.30 -2.01 10.32
C PHE A 145 -12.31 -3.01 9.71
N TYR A 146 -12.12 -4.32 9.92
CA TYR A 146 -12.83 -5.40 9.22
C TYR A 146 -14.24 -5.76 9.77
N ASN A 147 -14.60 -5.33 10.98
CA ASN A 147 -15.88 -5.68 11.62
C ASN A 147 -17.01 -4.68 11.34
N ARG A 148 -16.79 -3.71 10.44
CA ARG A 148 -17.81 -2.69 10.13
C ARG A 148 -18.79 -3.23 9.09
N LYS A 149 -20.09 -3.08 9.34
CA LYS A 149 -21.19 -3.54 8.46
C LYS A 149 -21.32 -2.78 7.13
N ASP A 150 -20.37 -1.89 6.83
CA ASP A 150 -20.37 -1.11 5.59
C ASP A 150 -19.94 -2.03 4.43
N LYS A 151 -20.72 -2.03 3.33
CA LYS A 151 -20.45 -2.85 2.15
C LYS A 151 -19.23 -2.38 1.33
N ALA A 152 -18.87 -1.10 1.41
CA ALA A 152 -17.73 -0.50 0.71
C ALA A 152 -16.38 -0.89 1.34
N ARG A 153 -16.39 -1.51 2.52
CA ARG A 153 -15.21 -2.00 3.26
C ARG A 153 -15.15 -3.52 3.36
N GLN A 154 -16.02 -4.23 2.63
CA GLN A 154 -15.98 -5.68 2.57
C GLN A 154 -14.93 -6.15 1.57
N CYS A 155 -14.33 -7.31 1.85
CA CYS A 155 -13.42 -7.96 0.93
C CYS A 155 -14.09 -8.18 -0.42
N SER A 156 -13.42 -7.73 -1.47
CA SER A 156 -13.84 -7.95 -2.86
C SER A 156 -13.30 -9.28 -3.40
N THR A 157 -12.33 -9.88 -2.71
CA THR A 157 -11.76 -11.19 -3.02
C THR A 157 -11.90 -12.13 -1.81
N PRO A 158 -11.85 -13.45 -2.02
CA PRO A 158 -11.59 -14.39 -0.92
C PRO A 158 -10.29 -14.04 -0.18
N ASP A 159 -10.17 -14.52 1.06
CA ASP A 159 -8.95 -14.37 1.84
C ASP A 159 -7.84 -15.25 1.24
N TYR A 160 -6.63 -14.70 1.16
CA TYR A 160 -5.44 -15.40 0.66
C TYR A 160 -4.17 -14.98 1.41
N GLU A 161 -3.13 -15.80 1.25
CA GLU A 161 -1.79 -15.55 1.78
C GLU A 161 -1.02 -14.59 0.87
N ALA A 162 -0.56 -13.46 1.42
CA ALA A 162 0.34 -12.53 0.78
C ALA A 162 1.79 -12.88 1.10
N THR A 163 2.52 -13.33 0.08
CA THR A 163 3.94 -13.69 0.15
C THR A 163 4.88 -12.48 0.07
N VAL A 164 4.34 -11.27 -0.08
CA VAL A 164 5.17 -10.07 -0.20
C VAL A 164 6.05 -9.85 1.03
N ILE A 165 5.61 -10.35 2.18
CA ILE A 165 6.36 -10.28 3.44
C ILE A 165 7.67 -11.07 3.39
N GLU A 166 7.74 -12.13 2.58
CA GLU A 166 8.95 -12.91 2.36
C GLU A 166 10.06 -12.03 1.78
N ARG A 167 9.72 -11.16 0.81
CA ARG A 167 10.66 -10.21 0.21
C ARG A 167 11.18 -9.18 1.21
N TYR A 168 10.30 -8.67 2.08
CA TYR A 168 10.70 -7.72 3.11
C TYR A 168 11.63 -8.35 4.13
N ILE A 169 11.27 -9.55 4.60
CA ILE A 169 12.08 -10.30 5.54
C ILE A 169 13.46 -10.54 4.93
N LYS A 170 13.53 -11.06 3.71
CA LYS A 170 14.80 -11.25 2.98
C LYS A 170 15.62 -9.97 2.86
N ALA A 171 14.99 -8.83 2.59
CA ALA A 171 15.69 -7.56 2.44
C ALA A 171 16.26 -7.04 3.78
N VAL A 172 15.58 -7.28 4.90
CA VAL A 172 15.98 -6.77 6.23
C VAL A 172 16.95 -7.71 6.93
N SER A 173 16.79 -9.03 6.75
CA SER A 173 17.61 -10.04 7.43
C SER A 173 18.64 -10.74 6.55
N GLY A 174 18.56 -10.59 5.22
CA GLY A 174 19.41 -11.33 4.27
C GLY A 174 19.04 -12.80 4.09
N CYS A 175 17.99 -13.24 4.78
CA CYS A 175 17.62 -14.64 4.90
C CYS A 175 16.57 -15.04 3.88
N ASP A 176 16.79 -16.16 3.19
CA ASP A 176 15.85 -16.70 2.21
C ASP A 176 14.83 -17.60 2.93
N ILE A 177 13.57 -17.19 2.91
CA ILE A 177 12.45 -17.90 3.56
C ILE A 177 11.38 -18.30 2.55
#